data_AF-A0A6B7PXI0-F1
#
_entry.id   AF-A0A6B7PXI0-F1
#
_cell.length_a   1.000
_cell.length_b   1.000
_cell.length_c   1.000
_cell.angle_alpha   90.00
_cell.angle_beta   90.00
_cell.angle_gamma   90.00
#
_symmetry.space_group_name_H-M   'P 1'
#
loop_
_entity.id
_entity.type
_entity.pdbx_description
1 polymer ?
#
loop_
_entity_poly.entity_id
_entity_poly.type
_entity_poly.pdbx_seq_one_letter_code
_entity_poly.pdbx_strand_id
1 'polypeptide(L)' 'MARAGEPLLLEALAAIRAHRVAEDGGAPPEEVERLRLLADSLYHAVVDFQLLEAGSLPGSIH' A
#
# COMPACT_ATOMS: atom_id res chain seq x y z
N MET A 1 16.08 -8.56 12.40
CA MET A 1 15.23 -8.91 11.25
C MET A 1 14.15 -7.86 11.16
N ALA A 2 14.17 -7.00 10.14
CA ALA A 2 13.09 -6.03 9.94
C ALA A 2 11.78 -6.83 9.85
N ARG A 3 10.78 -6.45 10.65
CA ARG A 3 9.45 -7.06 10.54
C ARG A 3 8.99 -6.84 9.09
N ALA A 4 8.42 -7.84 8.44
CA ALA A 4 8.05 -7.77 7.02
C ALA A 4 7.13 -6.57 6.68
N GLY A 5 6.51 -5.93 7.68
CA GLY A 5 5.73 -4.71 7.52
C GLY A 5 6.54 -3.44 7.26
N GLU A 6 7.79 -3.33 7.71
CA GLU A 6 8.61 -2.15 7.45
C GLU A 6 8.93 -1.96 5.96
N PRO A 7 9.40 -2.99 5.21
CA PRO A 7 9.57 -2.86 3.77
C PRO A 7 8.24 -2.66 3.02
N LEU A 8 7.16 -3.31 3.45
CA LEU A 8 5.83 -3.14 2.83
C LEU A 8 5.29 -1.71 3.02
N LEU A 9 5.50 -1.11 4.19
CA LEU A 9 5.15 0.28 4.47
C LEU A 9 5.95 1.24 3.58
N LEU A 10 7.24 0.99 3.41
CA LEU A 10 8.11 1.81 2.56
C LEU A 10 7.70 1.73 1.08
N GLU A 11 7.30 0.55 0.60
CA GLU A 11 6.77 0.35 -0.75
C GLU A 11 5.45 1.11 -0.95
N ALA A 12 4.51 1.01 -0.01
CA ALA A 12 3.25 1.76 -0.06
C ALA A 12 3.48 3.28 -0.09
N LEU A 13 4.38 3.77 0.77
CA LEU A 13 4.77 5.18 0.81
C LEU A 13 5.44 5.64 -0.50
N ALA A 14 6.25 4.78 -1.13
CA ALA A 14 6.86 5.08 -2.43
C ALA A 14 5.81 5.16 -3.54
N ALA A 15 4.85 4.23 -3.60
CA ALA A 15 3.78 4.22 -4.58
C ALA A 15 2.86 5.44 -4.45
N ILE A 16 2.48 5.82 -3.22
CA ILE A 16 1.68 7.02 -2.95
C ILE A 16 2.42 8.29 -3.41
N ARG A 17 3.73 8.37 -3.17
CA ARG A 17 4.53 9.51 -3.65
C ARG A 17 4.64 9.54 -5.17
N ALA A 18 4.85 8.40 -5.81
CA ALA A 18 4.92 8.31 -7.27
C ALA A 18 3.60 8.76 -7.92
N HIS A 19 2.46 8.32 -7.37
CA HIS A 19 1.13 8.78 -7.80
C HIS A 19 1.00 10.31 -7.72
N ARG A 20 1.33 10.91 -6.56
CA ARG A 20 1.24 12.37 -6.39
C ARG A 20 2.15 13.13 -7.35
N VAL A 21 3.37 12.65 -7.56
CA VAL A 21 4.30 13.26 -8.53
C VAL A 21 3.75 13.17 -9.95
N ALA A 22 3.10 12.07 -10.31
CA ALA A 22 2.46 11.91 -11.61
C ALA A 22 1.24 12.84 -11.77
N GLU A 23 0.40 12.97 -10.73
CA GLU A 23 -0.72 13.91 -10.71
C GLU A 23 -0.25 15.37 -10.83
N ASP A 24 0.68 15.78 -9.97
CA ASP A 24 1.22 17.15 -9.92
C ASP A 24 2.02 17.50 -11.19
N GLY A 25 2.68 16.50 -11.78
CA GLY A 25 3.46 16.65 -13.01
C GLY A 25 2.61 16.65 -14.28
N GLY A 26 1.29 16.45 -14.19
CA GLY A 26 0.41 16.34 -15.36
C GLY A 26 0.72 15.14 -16.23
N ALA A 27 1.15 14.02 -15.62
CA ALA A 27 1.39 12.77 -16.33
C ALA A 27 0.11 12.27 -17.02
N PRO A 28 0.24 11.36 -18.00
CA PRO A 28 -0.92 10.78 -18.67
C PRO A 28 -1.90 10.16 -17.66
N PRO A 29 -3.22 10.31 -17.87
CA PRO A 29 -4.23 9.78 -16.95
C PRO A 29 -4.13 8.26 -16.77
N GLU A 30 -3.66 7.54 -17.78
CA GLU A 30 -3.39 6.11 -17.74
C GLU A 30 -2.29 5.75 -16.73
N GLU A 31 -1.22 6.56 -16.67
CA GLU A 31 -0.10 6.34 -15.74
C GLU A 31 -0.50 6.75 -14.32
N VAL A 32 -1.26 7.84 -14.17
CA VAL A 32 -1.83 8.25 -12.88
C VAL A 32 -2.73 7.15 -12.33
N GLU A 33 -3.66 6.63 -13.12
CA GLU A 33 -4.58 5.58 -12.66
C GLU A 33 -3.83 4.28 -12.34
N ARG A 34 -2.81 3.92 -13.13
CA ARG A 34 -1.97 2.75 -12.83
C ARG A 34 -1.24 2.91 -11.50
N LEU A 35 -0.67 4.08 -11.23
CA LEU A 35 0.01 4.38 -9.97
C LEU A 35 -0.97 4.43 -8.80
N ARG A 36 -2.20 4.88 -9.03
CA ARG A 36 -3.27 4.88 -8.05
C ARG A 36 -3.63 3.47 -7.61
N LEU A 37 -3.88 2.58 -8.57
CA LEU A 37 -4.20 1.17 -8.29
C LEU A 37 -3.05 0.47 -7.54
N LEU A 38 -1.80 0.79 -7.89
CA LEU A 38 -0.63 0.27 -7.19
C LEU A 38 -0.57 0.77 -5.75
N ALA A 39 -0.75 2.08 -5.53
CA ALA A 39 -0.78 2.67 -4.19
C ALA A 39 -1.90 2.09 -3.32
N ASP A 40 -3.09 1.89 -3.89
CA ASP A 40 -4.27 1.36 -3.20
C ASP A 40 -4.08 -0.11 -2.79
N SER A 41 -3.53 -0.93 -3.70
CA SER A 41 -3.22 -2.35 -3.40
C SER A 41 -2.16 -2.50 -2.31
N LEU A 42 -1.11 -1.69 -2.33
CA LEU A 42 -0.07 -1.71 -1.31
C LEU A 42 -0.58 -1.18 0.04
N TYR A 43 -1.48 -0.19 0.02
CA TYR A 43 -2.12 0.30 1.24
C TYR A 43 -2.95 -0.80 1.92
N HIS A 44 -3.78 -1.53 1.15
CA HIS A 44 -4.53 -2.67 1.68
C HIS A 44 -3.60 -3.77 2.23
N ALA A 45 -2.51 -4.09 1.54
CA ALA A 45 -1.53 -5.06 2.03
C ALA A 45 -0.90 -4.65 3.37
N VAL A 46 -0.59 -3.35 3.55
CA VAL A 46 -0.10 -2.81 4.83
C VAL A 46 -1.14 -2.97 5.93
N VAL A 47 -2.40 -2.65 5.65
CA VAL A 47 -3.51 -2.76 6.62
C VAL A 47 -3.69 -4.23 7.03
N ASP A 48 -3.73 -5.15 6.07
CA ASP A 48 -3.86 -6.58 6.34
C ASP A 48 -2.68 -7.11 7.18
N PHE A 49 -1.46 -6.66 6.87
CA PHE A 49 -0.27 -7.02 7.65
C PHE A 49 -0.33 -6.46 9.08
N GLN A 50 -0.75 -5.21 9.26
CA GLN A 50 -0.91 -4.60 10.58
C GLN A 50 -2.00 -5.30 11.40
N LEU A 51 -3.10 -5.73 10.76
CA LEU A 51 -4.16 -6.51 11.41
C LEU A 51 -3.67 -7.90 11.84
N LEU A 52 -2.88 -8.57 11.00
CA LEU A 52 -2.22 -9.84 11.32
C LEU A 52 -1.24 -9.69 12.50
N GLU A 53 -0.36 -8.69 12.48
CA GLU A 53 0.59 -8.42 13.56
C GLU A 53 -0.09 -7.97 14.86
N ALA A 54 -1.17 -7.21 14.78
CA ALA A 54 -1.93 -6.74 15.96
C ALA A 54 -2.78 -7.86 16.60
N GLY A 55 -2.84 -9.05 16.00
CA GLY A 55 -3.54 -10.21 16.56
C GLY A 55 -5.06 -10.13 16.51
N SER A 56 -5.65 -9.23 15.72
CA SER A 56 -7.10 -9.10 15.60
C SER A 56 -7.65 -9.93 14.43
N LEU A 57 -7.51 -11.25 14.51
CA LEU A 57 -8.51 -12.14 13.91
C LEU A 57 -9.71 -12.18 14.87
N PRO A 58 -10.91 -11.64 14.55
CA PRO A 58 -12.11 -12.30 15.05
C PRO A 58 -12.03 -13.72 14.51
N GLY A 59 -12.04 -14.69 15.44
CA GLY A 59 -11.61 -16.06 15.20
C GLY A 59 -11.99 -16.59 13.83
N SER A 60 -11.01 -17.20 13.16
CA SER A 60 -11.26 -18.17 12.11
C SER A 60 -12.20 -19.23 12.70
N ILE A 61 -13.50 -19.05 12.47
CA ILE A 61 -14.54 -20.03 12.77
C ILE A 61 -14.31 -21.20 11.82
N HIS A 62 -13.57 -22.19 12.31
CA HIS A 62 -13.61 -23.58 11.85
C HIS A 62 -14.61 -24.34 12.72
#